data_AF-A0A8T7GI45-F1
#
_entry.id   AF-A0A8T7GI45-F1
#
_cell.length_a   1.000
_cell.length_b   1.000
_cell.length_c   1.000
_cell.angle_alpha   90.00
_cell.angle_beta   90.00
_cell.angle_gamma   90.00
#
_symmetry.space_group_name_H-M   'P 1'
#
loop_
_entity.id
_entity.type
_entity.pdbx_description
1 polymer ?
#
loop_
_entity_poly.entity_id
_entity_poly.type
_entity_poly.pdbx_seq_one_letter_code
_entity_poly.pdbx_strand_id
1 'polypeptide(L)'
;MYRRYSIDEVRRKIMDVLQNAGTGLSGIELAEKTGINRMTITKYLDIMHSLGLIRKKKIGSVNVWFLETGAAEIEFPINYTQVQQRLIGHALAGEEDSARRLLTSVLNFDVDQNRVLLEVILPITNTVDELYARGRLGKTERLRLLTMIGELVDLVKFNGRQSEPKMNAHVLCVAGSEDRIHQAKGAAVAFQILGWD
;
A
#
# COMPACT_ATOMS: atom_id res chain seq x y z
N MET A 1 17.68 -20.61 23.92
CA MET A 1 16.22 -20.32 23.93
C MET A 1 15.89 -19.62 22.61
N TYR A 2 15.32 -20.33 21.63
CA TYR A 2 15.00 -19.71 20.33
C TYR A 2 13.76 -18.83 20.48
N ARG A 3 13.94 -17.50 20.52
CA ARG A 3 12.83 -16.55 20.49
C ARG A 3 12.18 -16.64 19.11
N ARG A 4 10.95 -17.15 19.03
CA ARG A 4 10.16 -17.16 17.79
C ARG A 4 9.66 -15.74 17.54
N TYR A 5 10.35 -15.00 16.68
CA TYR A 5 9.85 -13.73 16.18
C TYR A 5 8.72 -13.98 15.18
N SER A 6 7.63 -13.21 15.27
CA SER A 6 6.64 -13.19 14.18
C SER A 6 7.19 -12.44 12.98
N ILE A 7 6.70 -12.77 11.78
CA ILE A 7 7.13 -12.11 10.54
C ILE A 7 6.95 -10.58 10.64
N ASP A 8 5.84 -10.14 11.21
CA ASP A 8 5.51 -8.72 11.33
C ASP A 8 6.31 -8.01 12.43
N GLU A 9 6.78 -8.72 13.45
CA GLU A 9 7.68 -8.14 14.46
C GLU A 9 9.05 -7.82 13.83
N VAL A 10 9.65 -8.78 13.12
CA VAL A 10 10.97 -8.57 12.48
C VAL A 10 10.87 -7.46 11.43
N ARG A 11 9.82 -7.50 10.60
CA ARG A 11 9.58 -6.51 9.55
C ARG A 11 9.47 -5.10 10.14
N ARG A 12 8.64 -4.91 11.17
CA ARG A 12 8.48 -3.60 11.82
C ARG A 12 9.78 -3.06 12.40
N LYS A 13 10.56 -3.92 13.08
CA LYS A 13 11.87 -3.52 13.63
C LYS A 13 12.85 -3.09 12.54
N ILE A 14 12.90 -3.81 11.42
CA ILE A 14 13.75 -3.43 10.28
C ILE A 14 13.30 -2.10 9.67
N MET A 15 11.98 -1.92 9.48
CA MET A 15 11.41 -0.69 8.92
C MET A 15 11.75 0.53 9.77
N ASP A 16 11.48 0.46 11.08
CA ASP A 16 11.74 1.54 12.04
C ASP A 16 13.23 1.93 12.07
N VAL A 17 14.12 0.94 12.10
CA VAL A 17 15.56 1.19 12.08
C VAL A 17 16.02 1.82 10.75
N LEU A 18 15.47 1.40 9.61
CA LEU A 18 15.82 1.96 8.30
C LEU A 18 15.22 3.36 8.08
N GLN A 19 14.02 3.64 8.61
CA GLN A 19 13.37 4.95 8.50
C GLN A 19 14.19 6.04 9.20
N ASN A 20 14.78 5.70 10.35
CA ASN A 20 15.66 6.59 11.09
C ASN A 20 17.07 6.71 10.49
N ALA A 21 17.48 5.78 9.61
CA ALA A 21 18.86 5.70 9.15
C ALA A 21 19.18 6.55 7.93
N GLY A 22 18.21 6.91 7.06
CA GLY A 22 18.36 7.80 5.89
C GLY A 22 19.35 7.37 4.78
N THR A 23 20.57 6.99 5.15
CA THR A 23 21.70 6.53 4.33
C THR A 23 21.70 5.04 4.04
N GLY A 24 20.70 4.30 4.55
CA GLY A 24 20.66 2.84 4.49
C GLY A 24 21.62 2.17 5.46
N LEU A 25 21.40 0.88 5.72
CA LEU A 25 22.19 0.09 6.68
C LEU A 25 22.57 -1.26 6.11
N SER A 26 23.73 -1.77 6.53
CA SER A 26 24.15 -3.12 6.25
C SER A 26 23.36 -4.15 7.07
N GLY A 27 23.37 -5.40 6.61
CA GLY A 27 22.75 -6.49 7.37
C GLY A 27 23.38 -6.75 8.75
N ILE A 28 24.62 -6.29 8.98
CA ILE A 28 25.27 -6.38 10.29
C ILE A 28 24.74 -5.29 11.22
N GLU A 29 24.75 -4.04 10.76
CA GLU A 29 24.24 -2.91 11.54
C GLU A 29 22.75 -3.07 11.88
N LEU A 30 21.96 -3.64 10.95
CA LEU A 30 20.56 -3.97 11.22
C LEU A 30 20.42 -5.04 12.30
N ALA A 31 21.26 -6.07 12.32
CA ALA A 31 21.24 -7.09 13.35
C ALA A 31 21.59 -6.51 14.74
N GLU A 32 22.57 -5.62 14.79
CA GLU A 32 22.97 -4.92 16.02
C GLU A 32 21.85 -4.00 16.54
N LYS A 33 21.31 -3.13 15.68
CA LYS A 33 20.27 -2.16 16.07
C LYS A 33 18.94 -2.82 16.44
N THR A 34 18.58 -3.91 15.77
CA THR A 34 17.31 -4.63 16.06
C THR A 34 17.45 -5.65 17.20
N GLY A 35 18.67 -6.04 17.56
CA GLY A 35 18.94 -7.14 18.50
C GLY A 35 18.54 -8.52 17.97
N ILE A 36 18.33 -8.66 16.66
CA ILE A 36 17.90 -9.91 16.01
C ILE A 36 19.12 -10.60 15.39
N ASN A 37 19.16 -11.93 15.46
CA ASN A 37 20.23 -12.71 14.86
C ASN A 37 20.44 -12.37 13.38
N ARG A 38 21.70 -12.16 12.97
CA ARG A 38 22.08 -11.76 11.60
C ARG A 38 21.51 -12.67 10.51
N MET A 39 21.50 -13.99 10.70
CA MET A 39 20.94 -14.94 9.73
C MET A 39 19.42 -14.75 9.57
N THR A 40 18.74 -14.43 10.67
CA THR A 40 17.31 -14.10 10.64
C THR A 40 17.10 -12.79 9.89
N ILE A 41 17.86 -11.74 10.22
CA ILE A 41 17.80 -10.45 9.50
C ILE A 41 18.03 -10.63 8.00
N THR A 42 19.07 -11.35 7.57
CA THR A 42 19.32 -11.57 6.14
C THR A 42 18.14 -12.24 5.44
N LYS A 43 17.58 -13.32 6.02
CA LYS A 43 16.40 -13.99 5.47
C LYS A 43 15.22 -13.03 5.32
N TYR A 44 14.95 -12.21 6.35
CA TYR A 44 13.84 -11.26 6.32
C TYR A 44 14.07 -10.10 5.36
N LEU A 45 15.32 -9.64 5.20
CA LEU A 45 15.66 -8.62 4.20
C LEU A 45 15.42 -9.14 2.79
N ASP A 46 15.79 -10.39 2.47
CA ASP A 46 15.52 -10.96 1.15
C ASP A 46 14.00 -11.08 0.88
N ILE A 47 13.20 -11.44 1.90
CA ILE A 47 11.72 -11.45 1.80
C ILE A 47 11.17 -10.03 1.61
N MET A 48 11.62 -9.06 2.41
CA MET A 48 11.16 -7.67 2.29
C MET A 48 11.55 -7.05 0.94
N HIS A 49 12.68 -7.48 0.38
CA HIS A 49 13.13 -7.06 -0.94
C HIS A 49 12.28 -7.62 -2.06
N SER A 50 11.90 -8.90 -1.99
CA SER A 50 10.99 -9.50 -2.98
C SER A 50 9.58 -8.90 -2.91
N LEU A 51 9.15 -8.45 -1.73
CA LEU A 51 7.91 -7.69 -1.54
C LEU A 51 8.01 -6.22 -1.98
N GLY A 52 9.19 -5.74 -2.39
CA GLY A 52 9.38 -4.34 -2.78
C GLY A 52 9.26 -3.34 -1.63
N LEU A 53 9.44 -3.77 -0.39
CA LEU A 53 9.43 -2.88 0.79
C LEU A 53 10.79 -2.21 1.01
N ILE A 54 11.86 -2.88 0.57
CA ILE A 54 13.23 -2.39 0.67
C ILE A 54 13.99 -2.62 -0.64
N ARG A 55 14.96 -1.75 -0.89
CA ARG A 55 15.90 -1.87 -2.00
C ARG A 55 17.30 -2.19 -1.50
N LYS A 56 18.03 -2.93 -2.33
CA LYS A 56 19.38 -3.41 -2.05
C LYS A 56 20.37 -2.71 -2.96
N LYS A 57 21.43 -2.12 -2.39
CA LYS A 57 22.58 -1.60 -3.14
C LYS A 57 23.85 -2.30 -2.68
N LYS A 58 24.62 -2.82 -3.62
CA LYS A 58 25.94 -3.40 -3.33
C LYS A 58 26.98 -2.28 -3.29
N ILE A 59 27.69 -2.15 -2.17
CA ILE A 59 28.79 -1.20 -1.98
C ILE A 59 30.02 -2.01 -1.56
N GLY A 60 30.96 -2.18 -2.48
CA GLY A 60 32.11 -3.07 -2.30
C GLY A 60 31.67 -4.52 -2.07
N SER A 61 32.04 -5.08 -0.92
CA SER A 61 31.68 -6.44 -0.49
C SER A 61 30.38 -6.51 0.33
N VAL A 62 29.77 -5.37 0.65
CA VAL A 62 28.62 -5.28 1.58
C VAL A 62 27.34 -4.91 0.84
N ASN A 63 26.23 -5.49 1.27
CA ASN A 63 24.89 -5.08 0.83
C ASN A 63 24.34 -4.06 1.82
N VAL A 64 23.99 -2.89 1.31
CA VAL A 64 23.32 -1.82 2.05
C VAL A 64 21.85 -1.78 1.63
N TRP A 65 20.97 -1.76 2.63
CA TRP A 65 19.54 -1.83 2.48
C TRP A 65 18.91 -0.48 2.78
N PHE A 66 17.91 -0.11 2.00
CA PHE A 66 17.17 1.15 2.13
C PHE A 66 15.69 0.85 2.07
N LEU A 67 14.86 1.70 2.69
CA LEU A 67 13.43 1.66 2.43
C LEU A 67 13.13 2.00 0.97
N GLU A 68 12.16 1.29 0.40
CA GLU A 68 11.57 1.70 -0.87
C GLU A 68 10.77 2.99 -0.66
N THR A 69 10.69 3.85 -1.68
CA THR A 69 10.09 5.19 -1.53
C THR A 69 8.67 5.11 -0.95
N GLY A 70 7.81 4.22 -1.45
CA GLY A 70 6.44 4.06 -0.93
C GLY A 70 6.34 3.45 0.47
N ALA A 71 7.36 2.73 0.92
CA ALA A 71 7.37 2.09 2.24
C ALA A 71 7.96 3.03 3.33
N ALA A 72 8.86 3.95 2.94
CA ALA A 72 9.40 4.98 3.82
C ALA A 72 8.35 5.99 4.30
N GLU A 73 7.25 6.06 3.55
CA GLU A 73 6.14 6.98 3.75
C GLU A 73 5.09 6.48 4.74
N ILE A 74 5.22 5.25 5.23
CA ILE A 74 4.23 4.62 6.10
C ILE A 74 4.70 4.72 7.54
N GLU A 75 3.87 5.33 8.41
CA GLU A 75 4.04 5.23 9.85
C GLU A 75 3.41 3.94 10.38
N PHE A 76 4.04 3.34 11.40
CA PHE A 76 3.56 2.13 12.05
C PHE A 76 3.14 2.41 13.50
N PRO A 77 1.95 1.96 13.95
CA PRO A 77 0.92 1.20 13.20
C PRO A 77 0.30 2.02 12.07
N ILE A 78 -0.21 1.33 11.04
CA ILE A 78 -0.71 1.98 9.82
C ILE A 78 -1.82 2.97 10.14
N ASN A 79 -1.57 4.23 9.81
CA ASN A 79 -2.52 5.32 9.92
C ASN A 79 -3.23 5.53 8.57
N TYR A 80 -4.45 5.02 8.44
CA TYR A 80 -5.23 5.10 7.20
C TYR A 80 -5.45 6.55 6.72
N THR A 81 -5.66 7.50 7.65
CA THR A 81 -5.81 8.92 7.29
C THR A 81 -4.53 9.49 6.70
N GLN A 82 -3.36 9.15 7.25
CA GLN A 82 -2.08 9.59 6.70
C GLN A 82 -1.85 8.98 5.31
N VAL A 83 -2.10 7.68 5.15
CA VAL A 83 -1.98 7.00 3.85
C VAL A 83 -2.90 7.67 2.82
N GLN A 84 -4.15 7.97 3.20
CA GLN A 84 -5.10 8.67 2.35
C GLN A 84 -4.57 10.04 1.92
N GLN A 85 -4.06 10.85 2.86
CA GLN A 85 -3.52 12.17 2.55
C GLN A 85 -2.33 12.12 1.58
N ARG A 86 -1.40 11.18 1.78
CA ARG A 86 -0.26 10.98 0.88
C ARG A 86 -0.71 10.50 -0.50
N LEU A 87 -1.66 9.57 -0.55
CA LEU A 87 -2.20 9.05 -1.80
C LEU A 87 -2.91 10.15 -2.61
N ILE A 88 -3.69 11.02 -1.96
CA ILE A 88 -4.27 12.23 -2.58
C ILE A 88 -3.16 13.16 -3.08
N GLY A 89 -2.10 13.36 -2.29
CA GLY A 89 -0.95 14.17 -2.69
C GLY A 89 -0.31 13.68 -3.99
N HIS A 90 0.06 12.41 -4.08
CA HIS A 90 0.63 11.82 -5.31
C HIS A 90 -0.36 11.86 -6.49
N ALA A 91 -1.64 11.57 -6.24
CA ALA A 91 -2.70 11.62 -7.25
C ALA A 91 -2.77 13.00 -7.92
N LEU A 92 -2.85 14.05 -7.11
CA LEU A 92 -2.95 15.43 -7.58
C LEU A 92 -1.65 15.95 -8.20
N ALA A 93 -0.49 15.47 -7.73
CA ALA A 93 0.82 15.79 -8.33
C ALA A 93 1.07 15.07 -9.67
N GLY A 94 0.24 14.10 -10.05
CA GLY A 94 0.46 13.27 -11.24
C GLY A 94 1.53 12.18 -11.05
N GLU A 95 1.91 11.89 -9.81
CA GLU A 95 2.92 10.89 -9.45
C GLU A 95 2.29 9.50 -9.30
N GLU A 96 1.73 8.96 -10.38
CA GLU A 96 0.96 7.70 -10.35
C GLU A 96 1.80 6.51 -9.89
N ASP A 97 3.08 6.47 -10.23
CA ASP A 97 4.01 5.44 -9.74
C ASP A 97 4.20 5.49 -8.23
N SER A 98 4.29 6.69 -7.64
CA SER A 98 4.41 6.88 -6.20
C SER A 98 3.14 6.44 -5.50
N ALA A 99 1.96 6.82 -6.04
CA ALA A 99 0.66 6.36 -5.54
C ALA A 99 0.53 4.83 -5.55
N ARG A 100 0.91 4.18 -6.65
CA ARG A 100 0.92 2.71 -6.77
C ARG A 100 1.88 2.07 -5.77
N ARG A 101 3.11 2.58 -5.62
CA ARG A 101 4.10 2.04 -4.68
C ARG A 101 3.67 2.18 -3.23
N LEU A 102 3.08 3.32 -2.85
CA LEU A 102 2.51 3.53 -1.53
C LEU A 102 1.43 2.49 -1.24
N LEU A 103 0.46 2.33 -2.15
CA LEU A 103 -0.64 1.39 -1.95
C LEU A 103 -0.15 -0.07 -1.91
N THR A 104 0.74 -0.49 -2.82
CA THR A 104 1.36 -1.82 -2.78
C THR A 104 2.09 -2.06 -1.46
N SER A 105 2.83 -1.07 -0.97
CA SER A 105 3.54 -1.17 0.30
C SER A 105 2.56 -1.40 1.45
N VAL A 106 1.46 -0.65 1.51
CA VAL A 106 0.40 -0.84 2.51
C VAL A 106 -0.23 -2.24 2.42
N LEU A 107 -0.56 -2.71 1.22
CA LEU A 107 -1.20 -4.01 1.00
C LEU A 107 -0.29 -5.21 1.33
N ASN A 108 1.03 -5.02 1.34
CA ASN A 108 1.99 -6.04 1.76
C ASN A 108 2.04 -6.23 3.28
N PHE A 109 1.43 -5.34 4.07
CA PHE A 109 1.27 -5.51 5.52
C PHE A 109 -0.04 -6.25 5.84
N ASP A 110 -0.14 -6.77 7.07
CA ASP A 110 -1.37 -7.36 7.57
C ASP A 110 -2.38 -6.25 7.88
N VAL A 111 -3.12 -5.83 6.86
CA VAL A 111 -4.12 -4.76 6.93
C VAL A 111 -5.50 -5.28 6.55
N ASP A 112 -6.52 -4.66 7.13
CA ASP A 112 -7.88 -4.81 6.63
C ASP A 112 -8.00 -4.10 5.27
N GLN A 113 -8.09 -4.90 4.21
CA GLN A 113 -8.17 -4.43 2.84
C GLN A 113 -9.49 -3.73 2.52
N ASN A 114 -10.57 -4.11 3.21
CA ASN A 114 -11.84 -3.42 3.09
C ASN A 114 -11.72 -1.99 3.65
N ARG A 115 -11.00 -1.81 4.76
CA ARG A 115 -10.68 -0.47 5.28
C ARG A 115 -9.77 0.31 4.33
N VAL A 116 -8.76 -0.31 3.72
CA VAL A 116 -7.95 0.36 2.68
C VAL A 116 -8.84 0.86 1.53
N LEU A 117 -9.76 0.03 1.04
CA LEU A 117 -10.64 0.43 -0.05
C LEU A 117 -11.59 1.57 0.36
N LEU A 118 -12.28 1.43 1.49
CA LEU A 118 -13.34 2.34 1.94
C LEU A 118 -12.82 3.64 2.57
N GLU A 119 -11.72 3.59 3.32
CA GLU A 119 -11.19 4.74 4.07
C GLU A 119 -10.04 5.45 3.34
N VAL A 120 -9.34 4.77 2.41
CA VAL A 120 -8.17 5.34 1.73
C VAL A 120 -8.47 5.65 0.27
N ILE A 121 -8.97 4.68 -0.50
CA ILE A 121 -9.09 4.83 -1.96
C ILE A 121 -10.37 5.57 -2.37
N LEU A 122 -11.53 5.11 -1.91
CA LEU A 122 -12.81 5.69 -2.32
C LEU A 122 -12.96 7.17 -1.92
N PRO A 123 -12.50 7.65 -0.76
CA PRO A 123 -12.62 9.06 -0.41
C PRO A 123 -11.85 10.02 -1.34
N ILE A 124 -10.87 9.53 -2.11
CA ILE A 124 -10.18 10.32 -3.14
C ILE A 124 -11.19 10.84 -4.17
N THR A 125 -12.22 10.05 -4.50
CA THR A 125 -13.24 10.46 -5.48
C THR A 125 -13.98 11.70 -5.04
N ASN A 126 -14.26 11.82 -3.73
CA ASN A 126 -14.92 12.99 -3.16
C ASN A 126 -14.05 14.24 -3.32
N THR A 127 -12.74 14.09 -3.11
CA THR A 127 -11.77 15.19 -3.30
C THR A 127 -11.69 15.60 -4.77
N VAL A 128 -11.65 14.63 -5.69
CA VAL A 128 -11.63 14.89 -7.14
C VAL A 128 -12.91 15.58 -7.61
N ASP A 129 -14.08 15.08 -7.18
CA ASP A 129 -15.38 15.68 -7.53
C ASP A 129 -15.51 17.10 -6.96
N GLU A 130 -15.04 17.34 -5.73
CA GLU A 130 -15.04 18.68 -5.13
C GLU A 130 -14.14 19.67 -5.87
N LEU A 131 -12.93 19.26 -6.23
CA LEU A 131 -12.01 20.10 -7.00
C LEU A 131 -12.56 20.41 -8.40
N TYR A 132 -13.22 19.45 -9.04
CA TYR A 132 -13.90 19.67 -10.32
C TYR A 132 -15.09 20.62 -10.18
N ALA A 133 -15.94 20.44 -9.17
CA ALA A 133 -17.09 21.32 -8.93
C ALA A 133 -16.67 22.78 -8.66
N ARG A 134 -15.50 22.98 -8.04
CA ARG A 134 -14.90 24.30 -7.81
C ARG A 134 -14.17 24.87 -9.05
N GLY A 135 -14.20 24.18 -10.19
CA GLY A 135 -13.52 24.60 -11.42
C GLY A 135 -11.99 24.53 -11.35
N ARG A 136 -11.42 23.85 -10.34
CA ARG A 136 -9.97 23.70 -10.16
C ARG A 136 -9.38 22.54 -10.96
N LEU A 137 -10.23 21.70 -11.54
CA LEU A 137 -9.84 20.61 -12.44
C LEU A 137 -10.61 20.73 -13.76
N GLY A 138 -9.90 20.50 -14.87
CA GLY A 138 -10.53 20.29 -16.17
C GLY A 138 -11.22 18.92 -16.27
N LYS A 139 -12.08 18.75 -17.29
CA LYS A 139 -12.74 17.46 -17.57
C LYS A 139 -11.73 16.33 -17.80
N THR A 140 -10.67 16.60 -18.54
CA THR A 140 -9.60 15.62 -18.84
C THR A 140 -8.82 15.23 -17.60
N GLU A 141 -8.51 16.20 -16.73
CA GLU A 141 -7.81 15.94 -15.46
C GLU A 141 -8.67 15.12 -14.50
N ARG A 142 -9.96 15.46 -14.38
CA ARG A 142 -10.92 14.65 -13.62
C ARG A 142 -10.94 13.21 -14.15
N LEU A 143 -11.08 13.02 -15.47
CA LEU A 143 -11.12 11.69 -16.05
C LEU A 143 -9.85 10.89 -15.76
N ARG A 144 -8.66 11.49 -15.92
CA ARG A 144 -7.38 10.86 -15.58
C ARG A 144 -7.34 10.39 -14.12
N LEU A 145 -7.74 11.26 -13.19
CA LEU A 145 -7.76 10.94 -11.76
C LEU A 145 -8.74 9.81 -11.45
N LEU A 146 -9.94 9.81 -12.06
CA LEU A 146 -10.91 8.73 -11.87
C LEU A 146 -10.43 7.40 -12.45
N THR A 147 -9.73 7.41 -13.60
CA THR A 147 -9.10 6.22 -14.17
C THR A 147 -8.04 5.66 -13.23
N MET A 148 -7.14 6.51 -12.73
CA MET A 148 -6.12 6.11 -11.76
C MET A 148 -6.74 5.54 -10.48
N ILE A 149 -7.82 6.12 -9.95
CA ILE A 149 -8.56 5.54 -8.81
C ILE A 149 -9.07 4.14 -9.16
N GLY A 150 -9.62 3.95 -10.37
CA GLY A 150 -10.06 2.64 -10.85
C GLY A 150 -8.93 1.60 -10.93
N GLU A 151 -7.71 2.01 -11.26
CA GLU A 151 -6.51 1.15 -11.23
C GLU A 151 -6.07 0.81 -9.80
N LEU A 152 -6.15 1.76 -8.87
CA LEU A 152 -5.87 1.52 -7.45
C LEU A 152 -6.87 0.53 -6.84
N VAL A 153 -8.14 0.58 -7.25
CA VAL A 153 -9.15 -0.42 -6.88
C VAL A 153 -8.78 -1.82 -7.40
N ASP A 154 -8.30 -1.94 -8.64
CA ASP A 154 -7.79 -3.21 -9.18
C ASP A 154 -6.61 -3.74 -8.36
N LEU A 155 -5.71 -2.85 -7.95
CA LEU A 155 -4.57 -3.25 -7.13
C LEU A 155 -5.02 -3.90 -5.82
N VAL A 156 -6.05 -3.36 -5.17
CA VAL A 156 -6.65 -4.01 -3.99
C VAL A 156 -7.27 -5.36 -4.35
N LYS A 157 -8.02 -5.44 -5.44
CA LYS A 157 -8.64 -6.69 -5.92
C LYS A 157 -7.62 -7.81 -6.09
N PHE A 158 -6.48 -7.54 -6.73
CA PHE A 158 -5.47 -8.56 -7.05
C PHE A 158 -4.57 -8.92 -5.87
N ASN A 159 -4.40 -8.02 -4.90
CA ASN A 159 -3.67 -8.31 -3.66
C ASN A 159 -4.61 -8.83 -2.55
N GLY A 160 -5.90 -8.95 -2.86
CA GLY A 160 -6.97 -9.25 -1.94
C GLY A 160 -6.87 -10.63 -1.28
N ARG A 161 -6.86 -10.72 0.05
CA ARG A 161 -7.20 -11.98 0.75
C ARG A 161 -8.73 -12.02 0.85
N GLN A 162 -9.36 -12.85 0.03
CA GLN A 162 -10.82 -13.02 0.11
C GLN A 162 -11.20 -13.66 1.45
N SER A 163 -12.23 -13.13 2.09
CA SER A 163 -12.90 -13.83 3.18
C SER A 163 -13.49 -15.14 2.67
N GLU A 164 -13.83 -16.07 3.58
CA GLU A 164 -14.49 -17.31 3.19
C GLU A 164 -15.72 -17.01 2.31
N PRO A 165 -15.85 -17.67 1.16
CA PRO A 165 -16.93 -17.39 0.22
C PRO A 165 -18.27 -17.76 0.84
N LYS A 166 -19.24 -16.86 0.73
CA LYS A 166 -20.62 -17.09 1.16
C LYS A 166 -21.32 -17.95 0.13
N MET A 167 -21.82 -19.12 0.54
CA MET A 167 -22.58 -20.00 -0.35
C MET A 167 -23.78 -19.27 -0.97
N ASN A 168 -23.90 -19.34 -2.30
CA ASN A 168 -25.01 -18.82 -3.09
C ASN A 168 -25.28 -17.31 -2.90
N ALA A 169 -24.27 -16.52 -2.58
CA ALA A 169 -24.38 -15.09 -2.40
C ALA A 169 -23.69 -14.35 -3.56
N HIS A 170 -24.50 -13.69 -4.41
CA HIS A 170 -24.01 -12.96 -5.57
C HIS A 170 -24.25 -11.47 -5.44
N VAL A 171 -23.37 -10.65 -6.00
CA VAL A 171 -23.49 -9.20 -6.03
C VAL A 171 -23.32 -8.65 -7.45
N LEU A 172 -24.21 -7.76 -7.84
CA LEU A 172 -24.10 -7.01 -9.09
C LEU A 172 -24.06 -5.51 -8.78
N CYS A 173 -22.94 -4.88 -9.10
CA CYS A 173 -22.77 -3.44 -8.97
C CYS A 173 -22.86 -2.79 -10.35
N VAL A 174 -23.79 -1.85 -10.53
CA VAL A 174 -24.03 -1.17 -11.80
C VAL A 174 -23.76 0.33 -11.63
N ALA A 175 -22.99 0.91 -12.56
CA ALA A 175 -22.80 2.35 -12.65
C ALA A 175 -23.91 2.98 -13.51
N GLY A 176 -24.52 4.05 -13.03
CA GLY A 176 -25.52 4.81 -13.79
C GLY A 176 -24.93 5.71 -14.89
N SER A 177 -23.61 5.89 -14.90
CA SER A 177 -22.88 6.75 -15.83
C SER A 177 -21.40 6.35 -15.90
N GLU A 178 -20.71 6.72 -16.99
CA GLU A 178 -19.29 6.41 -17.19
C GLU A 178 -18.40 7.00 -16.08
N ASP A 179 -18.74 8.19 -15.59
CA ASP A 179 -17.97 8.87 -14.55
C ASP A 179 -18.14 8.24 -13.16
N ARG A 180 -19.04 7.26 -13.00
CA ARG A 180 -19.27 6.51 -11.76
C ARG A 180 -18.77 5.06 -11.80
N ILE A 181 -18.12 4.64 -12.90
CA ILE A 181 -17.58 3.27 -13.06
C ILE A 181 -16.66 2.88 -11.90
N HIS A 182 -15.77 3.79 -11.47
CA HIS A 182 -14.83 3.54 -10.39
C HIS A 182 -15.53 3.25 -9.04
N GLN A 183 -16.72 3.84 -8.79
CA GLN A 183 -17.51 3.58 -7.57
C GLN A 183 -18.18 2.22 -7.62
N ALA A 184 -18.83 1.88 -8.74
CA ALA A 184 -19.45 0.56 -8.91
C ALA A 184 -18.40 -0.56 -8.82
N LYS A 185 -17.23 -0.33 -9.42
CA LYS A 185 -16.07 -1.23 -9.31
C LYS A 185 -15.56 -1.34 -7.87
N GLY A 186 -15.42 -0.22 -7.17
CA GLY A 186 -15.03 -0.21 -5.75
C GLY A 186 -16.02 -0.98 -4.88
N ALA A 187 -17.32 -0.78 -5.09
CA ALA A 187 -18.35 -1.54 -4.39
C ALA A 187 -18.24 -3.04 -4.65
N ALA A 188 -18.07 -3.45 -5.91
CA ALA A 188 -17.89 -4.86 -6.27
C ALA A 188 -16.69 -5.49 -5.56
N VAL A 189 -15.53 -4.80 -5.55
CA VAL A 189 -14.33 -5.30 -4.85
C VAL A 189 -14.54 -5.35 -3.33
N ALA A 190 -15.25 -4.38 -2.74
CA ALA A 190 -15.56 -4.39 -1.31
C ALA A 190 -16.40 -5.63 -0.94
N PHE A 191 -17.45 -5.92 -1.72
CA PHE A 191 -18.26 -7.11 -1.51
C PHE A 191 -17.49 -8.40 -1.76
N GLN A 192 -16.61 -8.44 -2.76
CA GLN A 192 -15.72 -9.56 -3.03
C GLN A 192 -14.80 -9.87 -1.84
N ILE A 193 -14.20 -8.84 -1.22
CA ILE A 193 -13.38 -8.99 -0.02
C ILE A 193 -14.20 -9.59 1.14
N LEU A 194 -15.49 -9.23 1.23
CA LEU A 194 -16.44 -9.74 2.21
C LEU A 194 -17.02 -11.14 1.87
N GLY A 195 -16.52 -11.79 0.82
CA GLY A 195 -16.88 -13.17 0.45
C GLY A 195 -18.13 -13.30 -0.43
N TRP A 196 -18.60 -12.22 -1.06
CA TRP A 196 -19.65 -12.29 -2.08
C TRP A 196 -19.04 -12.56 -3.46
N ASP A 197 -19.75 -13.28 -4.32
CA ASP A 197 -19.38 -13.55 -5.72
C ASP A 197 -19.90 -12.46 -6.67
#